data_AF-A0A7V9S2P2-F1
#
_entry.id   AF-A0A7V9S2P2-F1
#
_cell.length_a   1.000
_cell.length_b   1.000
_cell.length_c   1.000
_cell.angle_alpha   90.00
_cell.angle_beta   90.00
_cell.angle_gamma   90.00
#
_symmetry.space_group_name_H-M   'P 1'
#
loop_
_entity.id
_entity.type
_entity.pdbx_description
1 polymer ?
#
loop_
_entity_poly.entity_id
_entity_poly.type
_entity_poly.pdbx_seq_one_letter_code
_entity_poly.pdbx_strand_id
1 'polypeptide(L)'
;MTILLISSVCINLYSQNGNPSSDLELRLNKLSVEEKMDQLQKVHKEIFQLPHDFDYIKSTIMGEFNAYRAIHAPNFPVRENLGNDQKKIDLAFKHWISSYPMEYKLCIIKGFEIIRKYK
;
A
#
# COMPACT_ATOMS: atom_id res chain seq x y z
N MET A 1 24.22 10.02 13.70
CA MET A 1 22.89 10.36 13.18
C MET A 1 22.88 9.98 11.70
N THR A 2 22.48 8.75 11.39
CA THR A 2 22.68 8.17 10.06
C THR A 2 21.50 8.51 9.17
N ILE A 3 21.72 9.42 8.23
CA ILE A 3 20.79 9.67 7.12
C ILE A 3 20.89 8.46 6.19
N LEU A 4 19.97 7.50 6.35
CA LEU A 4 19.84 6.37 5.45
C LEU A 4 19.01 6.78 4.23
N LEU A 5 19.74 7.09 3.16
CA LEU A 5 19.47 6.75 1.77
C LEU A 5 17.98 6.53 1.42
N ILE A 6 17.33 7.61 1.00
CA ILE A 6 16.13 7.54 0.15
C ILE A 6 16.59 7.00 -1.21
N SER A 7 16.72 5.68 -1.31
CA SER A 7 16.98 5.00 -2.58
C SER A 7 15.75 5.11 -3.48
N SER A 8 15.91 5.94 -4.51
CA SER A 8 15.25 6.17 -5.81
C SER A 8 14.11 5.29 -6.35
N VAL A 9 13.55 4.31 -5.63
CA VAL A 9 12.51 3.42 -6.16
C VAL A 9 11.16 4.14 -6.36
N CYS A 10 10.86 5.19 -5.58
CA CYS A 10 9.60 5.93 -5.75
C CYS A 10 9.66 7.15 -6.66
N ILE A 11 10.85 7.64 -7.00
CA ILE A 11 11.00 8.78 -7.92
C ILE A 11 10.97 8.32 -9.39
N ASN A 12 11.31 7.06 -9.67
CA ASN A 12 11.30 6.48 -11.03
C ASN A 12 9.99 5.74 -11.41
N LEU A 13 8.85 6.12 -10.82
CA LEU A 13 7.52 5.63 -11.23
C LEU A 13 6.91 6.45 -12.38
N TYR A 14 7.57 7.54 -12.81
CA TYR A 14 6.93 8.54 -13.68
C TYR A 14 7.73 8.94 -14.93
N SER A 15 8.82 8.23 -15.28
CA SER A 15 9.73 8.67 -16.37
C SER A 15 9.64 7.87 -17.68
N GLN A 16 8.65 7.01 -17.90
CA GLN A 16 8.53 6.33 -19.21
C GLN A 16 7.09 6.31 -19.71
N ASN A 17 6.94 6.70 -20.99
CA ASN A 17 5.72 6.92 -21.78
C ASN A 17 4.84 5.66 -22.00
N GLY A 18 4.72 4.77 -21.01
CA GLY A 18 3.83 3.61 -21.02
C GLY A 18 2.61 3.83 -20.13
N ASN A 19 1.54 3.06 -20.34
CA ASN A 19 0.37 3.08 -19.47
C ASN A 19 0.83 2.80 -18.01
N PRO A 20 0.78 3.80 -17.10
CA PRO A 20 1.46 3.74 -15.80
C PRO A 20 0.91 2.63 -14.89
N SER A 21 -0.32 2.17 -15.16
CA SER A 21 -0.88 0.98 -14.53
C SER A 21 -0.06 -0.26 -14.90
N SER A 22 0.14 -0.54 -16.20
CA SER A 22 0.82 -1.77 -16.68
C SER A 22 2.27 -1.94 -16.21
N ASP A 23 3.07 -0.86 -16.14
CA ASP A 23 4.46 -0.93 -15.64
C ASP A 23 4.51 -1.17 -14.12
N LEU A 24 3.61 -0.53 -13.36
CA LEU A 24 3.48 -0.76 -11.93
C LEU A 24 3.10 -2.22 -11.65
N GLU A 25 2.15 -2.77 -12.40
CA GLU A 25 1.74 -4.17 -12.26
C GLU A 25 2.88 -5.17 -12.48
N LEU A 26 3.68 -4.96 -13.54
CA LEU A 26 4.83 -5.81 -13.86
C LEU A 26 5.91 -5.73 -12.78
N ARG A 27 6.12 -4.55 -12.17
CA ARG A 27 7.08 -4.37 -11.08
C ARG A 27 6.60 -5.05 -9.79
N LEU A 28 5.31 -4.90 -9.43
CA LEU A 28 4.74 -5.53 -8.23
C LEU A 28 4.86 -7.06 -8.25
N ASN A 29 4.79 -7.68 -9.43
CA ASN A 29 4.94 -9.13 -9.57
C ASN A 29 6.37 -9.64 -9.31
N LYS A 30 7.39 -8.78 -9.41
CA LYS A 30 8.80 -9.15 -9.22
C LYS A 30 9.27 -9.02 -7.77
N LEU A 31 8.48 -8.36 -6.93
CA LEU A 31 8.83 -8.13 -5.53
C LEU A 31 8.68 -9.41 -4.70
N SER A 32 9.66 -9.65 -3.84
CA SER A 32 9.57 -10.60 -2.72
C SER A 32 8.44 -10.21 -1.76
N VAL A 33 8.03 -11.15 -0.89
CA VAL A 33 6.98 -10.90 0.11
C VAL A 33 7.39 -9.78 1.07
N GLU A 34 8.66 -9.73 1.44
CA GLU A 34 9.27 -8.68 2.24
C GLU A 34 9.18 -7.31 1.55
N GLU A 35 9.58 -7.21 0.29
CA GLU A 35 9.49 -5.96 -0.47
C GLU A 35 8.03 -5.52 -0.67
N LYS A 36 7.11 -6.46 -0.82
CA LYS A 36 5.67 -6.18 -0.88
C LYS A 36 5.13 -5.65 0.45
N MET A 37 5.60 -6.19 1.57
CA MET A 37 5.29 -5.66 2.90
C MET A 37 5.77 -4.21 3.05
N ASP A 38 7.02 -3.94 2.68
CA ASP A 38 7.61 -2.60 2.75
C ASP A 38 6.83 -1.61 1.86
N GLN A 39 6.46 -2.03 0.66
CA GLN A 39 5.66 -1.23 -0.27
C GLN A 39 4.27 -0.89 0.28
N LEU A 40 3.60 -1.86 0.92
CA LEU A 40 2.31 -1.64 1.57
C LEU A 40 2.42 -0.62 2.72
N GLN A 41 3.42 -0.79 3.59
CA GLN A 41 3.67 0.14 4.69
C GLN A 41 3.96 1.55 4.19
N LYS A 42 4.72 1.66 3.09
CA LYS A 42 5.05 2.93 2.46
C LYS A 42 3.82 3.64 1.92
N VAL A 43 2.95 2.94 1.19
CA VAL A 43 1.70 3.50 0.66
C VAL A 43 0.81 4.01 1.78
N HIS A 44 0.62 3.22 2.84
CA HIS A 44 -0.15 3.67 3.99
C HIS A 44 0.44 4.91 4.65
N LYS A 45 1.76 4.93 4.85
CA LYS A 45 2.46 6.09 5.41
C LYS A 45 2.28 7.32 4.53
N GLU A 46 2.40 7.20 3.21
CA GLU A 46 2.22 8.31 2.28
C GLU A 46 0.79 8.87 2.31
N ILE A 47 -0.25 8.03 2.46
CA ILE A 47 -1.64 8.48 2.66
C ILE A 47 -1.76 9.35 3.92
N PHE A 48 -1.15 8.94 5.03
CA PHE A 48 -1.15 9.73 6.28
C PHE A 48 -0.22 10.95 6.27
N GLN A 49 0.54 11.15 5.19
CA GLN A 49 1.40 12.33 4.98
C GLN A 49 0.82 13.32 3.96
N LEU A 50 -0.38 13.05 3.44
CA LEU A 50 -1.08 13.99 2.56
C LEU A 50 -1.38 15.32 3.29
N PRO A 51 -1.46 16.45 2.57
CA PRO A 51 -1.61 17.78 3.15
C PRO A 51 -3.05 18.08 3.61
N HIS A 52 -3.67 17.13 4.32
CA HIS A 52 -5.01 17.24 4.89
C HIS A 52 -4.95 16.97 6.40
N ASP A 53 -5.93 17.44 7.14
CA ASP A 53 -6.02 17.14 8.57
C ASP A 53 -6.30 15.64 8.81
N PHE A 54 -5.95 15.17 10.01
CA PHE A 54 -6.05 13.76 10.36
C PHE A 54 -7.49 13.23 10.27
N ASP A 55 -8.49 14.05 10.60
CA ASP A 55 -9.89 13.64 10.59
C ASP A 55 -10.39 13.47 9.15
N TYR A 56 -10.00 14.35 8.23
CA TYR A 56 -10.26 14.22 6.80
C TYR A 56 -9.57 12.98 6.21
N ILE A 57 -8.30 12.74 6.55
CA ILE A 57 -7.59 11.52 6.12
C ILE A 57 -8.33 10.28 6.61
N LYS A 58 -8.70 10.22 7.89
CA LYS A 58 -9.33 9.03 8.49
C LYS A 58 -10.74 8.79 7.95
N SER A 59 -11.57 9.82 7.87
CA SER A 59 -12.99 9.69 7.50
C SER A 59 -13.21 9.59 5.99
N THR A 60 -12.48 10.38 5.20
CA THR A 60 -12.69 10.49 3.76
C THR A 60 -11.71 9.62 3.00
N ILE A 61 -10.41 9.86 3.18
CA ILE A 61 -9.38 9.22 2.35
C ILE A 61 -9.25 7.72 2.66
N MET A 62 -9.07 7.38 3.94
CA MET A 62 -9.05 5.99 4.39
C MET A 62 -10.44 5.34 4.30
N GLY A 63 -11.52 6.13 4.38
CA GLY A 63 -12.87 5.67 4.07
C GLY A 63 -12.98 5.14 2.64
N GLU A 64 -12.50 5.91 1.66
CA GLU A 64 -12.45 5.51 0.25
C GLU A 64 -11.58 4.26 0.04
N PHE A 65 -10.40 4.20 0.66
CA PHE A 65 -9.53 3.03 0.59
C PHE A 65 -10.20 1.78 1.15
N ASN A 66 -10.82 1.89 2.33
CA ASN A 66 -11.48 0.78 2.99
C ASN A 66 -12.71 0.28 2.24
N ALA A 67 -13.50 1.19 1.65
CA ALA A 67 -14.64 0.83 0.82
C ALA A 67 -14.21 0.03 -0.42
N TYR A 68 -13.15 0.47 -1.10
CA TYR A 68 -12.57 -0.27 -2.23
C TYR A 68 -12.05 -1.64 -1.79
N ARG A 69 -11.28 -1.68 -0.70
CA ARG A 69 -10.69 -2.90 -0.13
C ARG A 69 -11.76 -3.93 0.24
N ALA A 70 -12.89 -3.51 0.81
CA ALA A 70 -13.97 -4.41 1.19
C ALA A 70 -14.55 -5.19 0.00
N ILE A 71 -14.48 -4.63 -1.22
CA ILE A 71 -14.98 -5.24 -2.45
C ILE A 71 -13.88 -6.05 -3.15
N HIS A 72 -12.66 -5.51 -3.21
CA HIS A 72 -11.59 -6.04 -4.08
C HIS A 72 -10.49 -6.82 -3.36
N ALA A 73 -10.43 -6.74 -2.03
CA ALA A 73 -9.46 -7.43 -1.18
C ALA A 73 -10.13 -7.96 0.11
N PRO A 74 -11.11 -8.86 0.00
CA PRO A 74 -11.87 -9.35 1.14
C PRO A 74 -11.03 -10.14 2.15
N ASN A 75 -9.88 -10.70 1.76
CA ASN A 75 -8.99 -11.44 2.65
C ASN A 75 -7.94 -10.54 3.33
N PHE A 76 -8.02 -9.22 3.13
CA PHE A 76 -7.09 -8.28 3.75
C PHE A 76 -7.12 -8.41 5.28
N PRO A 77 -5.97 -8.53 5.96
CA PRO A 77 -5.92 -8.70 7.40
C PRO A 77 -6.51 -7.52 8.18
N VAL A 78 -7.50 -7.82 9.02
CA VAL A 78 -8.15 -6.86 9.90
C VAL A 78 -7.38 -6.79 11.22
N ARG A 79 -6.76 -5.64 11.52
CA ARG A 79 -5.89 -5.48 12.70
C ARG A 79 -6.63 -5.75 14.02
N GLU A 80 -7.89 -5.36 14.08
CA GLU A 80 -8.77 -5.56 15.24
C GLU A 80 -8.88 -7.04 15.62
N ASN A 81 -8.81 -7.96 14.63
CA ASN A 81 -8.89 -9.41 14.85
C ASN A 81 -7.55 -10.02 15.27
N LEU A 82 -6.44 -9.29 15.12
CA LEU A 82 -5.08 -9.78 15.35
C LEU A 82 -4.50 -9.32 16.69
N GLY A 83 -5.12 -8.30 17.32
CA GLY A 83 -4.64 -7.68 18.55
C GLY A 83 -3.39 -6.81 18.33
N ASN A 84 -2.62 -6.59 19.40
CA ASN A 84 -1.45 -5.69 19.38
C ASN A 84 -0.10 -6.40 19.17
N ASP A 85 -0.11 -7.69 18.80
CA ASP A 85 1.11 -8.46 18.59
C ASP A 85 1.66 -8.22 17.17
N GLN A 86 2.73 -7.43 17.08
CA GLN A 86 3.33 -7.06 15.79
C GLN A 86 3.78 -8.28 14.98
N LYS A 87 4.25 -9.37 15.63
CA LYS A 87 4.66 -10.58 14.91
C LYS A 87 3.47 -11.28 14.26
N LYS A 88 2.31 -11.33 14.96
CA LYS A 88 1.08 -11.89 14.40
C LYS A 88 0.54 -11.03 13.26
N ILE A 89 0.59 -9.71 13.42
CA ILE A 89 0.21 -8.77 12.37
C ILE A 89 1.08 -9.00 11.13
N ASP A 90 2.40 -8.99 11.27
CA ASP A 90 3.32 -9.18 10.15
C ASP A 90 3.12 -10.54 9.48
N LEU A 91 2.92 -11.61 10.26
CA LEU A 91 2.65 -12.93 9.72
C LEU A 91 1.34 -12.98 8.93
N ALA A 92 0.27 -12.37 9.44
CA ALA A 92 -1.02 -12.32 8.74
C ALA A 92 -0.91 -11.56 7.41
N PHE A 93 -0.20 -10.44 7.38
CA PHE A 93 0.02 -9.69 6.14
C PHE A 93 0.92 -10.42 5.15
N LYS A 94 2.02 -11.04 5.62
CA LYS A 94 2.88 -11.87 4.75
C LYS A 94 2.12 -13.06 4.15
N HIS A 95 1.29 -13.71 4.95
CA HIS A 95 0.43 -14.79 4.48
C HIS A 95 -0.57 -14.29 3.43
N TRP A 96 -1.27 -13.19 3.71
CA TRP A 96 -2.20 -12.60 2.76
C TRP A 96 -1.53 -12.22 1.43
N ILE A 97 -0.37 -11.58 1.47
CA ILE A 97 0.41 -11.21 0.27
C ILE A 97 0.75 -12.44 -0.59
N SER A 98 1.09 -13.55 0.07
CA SER A 98 1.50 -14.78 -0.60
C SER A 98 0.31 -15.56 -1.17
N SER A 99 -0.79 -15.60 -0.42
CA SER A 99 -2.00 -16.37 -0.77
C SER A 99 -2.94 -15.63 -1.71
N TYR A 100 -2.96 -14.29 -1.67
CA TYR A 100 -3.88 -13.45 -2.43
C TYR A 100 -3.13 -12.32 -3.17
N PRO A 101 -2.20 -12.66 -4.09
CA PRO A 101 -1.34 -11.68 -4.75
C PRO A 101 -2.11 -10.64 -5.58
N MET A 102 -3.29 -10.99 -6.11
CA MET A 102 -4.15 -10.06 -6.85
C MET A 102 -4.78 -9.02 -5.91
N GLU A 103 -5.23 -9.42 -4.72
CA GLU A 103 -5.78 -8.50 -3.73
C GLU A 103 -4.73 -7.48 -3.27
N TYR A 104 -3.52 -7.97 -3.00
CA TYR A 104 -2.36 -7.12 -2.70
C TYR A 104 -2.14 -6.09 -3.80
N LYS A 105 -2.06 -6.54 -5.05
CA LYS A 105 -1.84 -5.67 -6.22
C LYS A 105 -2.90 -4.58 -6.31
N LEU A 106 -4.19 -4.94 -6.19
CA LEU A 106 -5.30 -4.00 -6.24
C LEU A 106 -5.23 -2.97 -5.10
N CYS A 107 -4.87 -3.40 -3.88
CA CYS A 107 -4.68 -2.50 -2.75
C CYS A 107 -3.56 -1.48 -2.99
N ILE A 108 -2.42 -1.91 -3.53
CA ILE A 108 -1.29 -1.02 -3.82
C ILE A 108 -1.65 -0.01 -4.91
N ILE A 109 -2.27 -0.45 -6.00
CA ILE A 109 -2.72 0.42 -7.09
C ILE A 109 -3.69 1.47 -6.55
N LYS A 110 -4.71 1.04 -5.78
CA LYS A 110 -5.69 1.97 -5.19
C LYS A 110 -5.03 2.97 -4.25
N GLY A 111 -4.05 2.54 -3.46
CA GLY A 111 -3.31 3.44 -2.57
C GLY A 111 -2.55 4.53 -3.34
N PHE A 112 -1.90 4.19 -4.45
CA PHE A 112 -1.26 5.18 -5.32
C PHE A 112 -2.25 6.12 -6.01
N GLU A 113 -3.41 5.60 -6.46
CA GLU A 113 -4.48 6.45 -7.01
C GLU A 113 -4.98 7.46 -5.99
N ILE A 114 -5.18 7.02 -4.73
CA ILE A 114 -5.56 7.90 -3.63
C ILE A 114 -4.49 8.95 -3.39
N ILE A 115 -3.22 8.55 -3.27
CA ILE A 115 -2.11 9.50 -3.07
C ILE A 115 -2.10 10.53 -4.20
N ARG A 116 -2.27 10.12 -5.46
CA ARG A 116 -2.33 11.04 -6.60
C ARG A 116 -3.54 11.97 -6.56
N LYS A 117 -4.71 11.47 -6.15
CA LYS A 117 -5.97 12.22 -6.14
C LYS A 117 -5.97 13.34 -5.08
N TYR A 118 -5.32 13.11 -3.95
CA TYR A 118 -5.38 13.99 -2.77
C TYR A 118 -4.07 14.72 -2.44
N LYS A 119 -3.03 14.56 -3.27
CA LYS A 119 -1.75 15.27 -3.16
C LYS A 119 -1.79 16.59 -3.91
#